data_AF-A0A3S0EY06-F1
#
_entry.id   AF-A0A3S0EY06-F1
#
_cell.length_a   1.000
_cell.length_b   1.000
_cell.length_c   1.000
_cell.angle_alpha   90.00
_cell.angle_beta   90.00
_cell.angle_gamma   90.00
#
_symmetry.space_group_name_H-M   'P 1'
#
loop_
_entity.id
_entity.type
_entity.pdbx_description
1 polymer ?
#
loop_
_entity_poly.entity_id
_entity_poly.type
_entity_poly.pdbx_seq_one_letter_code
_entity_poly.pdbx_strand_id
1 'polypeptide(L)' 'RTTASYRPLVDHVTDRDACVVGRLRAAGAVVVGKSNLPELAGAPHCWSPLFGLTRNPWNPALTPGGSSGGAAVAAGP' A
#
# COMPACT_ATOMS: atom_id res chain seq x y z
N ARG A 1 4.10 -5.27 -9.62
CA ARG A 1 5.30 -5.12 -8.76
C ARG A 1 4.87 -5.11 -7.31
N THR A 2 5.61 -5.78 -6.43
CA THR A 2 5.38 -5.82 -4.98
C THR A 2 6.66 -5.33 -4.31
N THR A 3 6.66 -4.08 -3.86
CA THR A 3 7.91 -3.40 -3.48
C THR A 3 8.11 -3.25 -1.97
N ALA A 4 7.05 -3.39 -1.18
CA ALA A 4 7.04 -3.07 0.26
C ALA A 4 7.63 -1.68 0.58
N SER A 5 7.58 -0.74 -0.37
CA SER A 5 8.28 0.55 -0.28
C SER A 5 9.78 0.43 0.04
N TYR A 6 10.40 -0.71 -0.27
CA TYR A 6 11.79 -1.05 0.03
C TYR A 6 12.62 -1.06 -1.25
N ARG A 7 13.67 -0.25 -1.30
CA ARG A 7 14.43 0.00 -2.54
C ARG A 7 14.96 -1.26 -3.23
N PRO A 8 15.48 -2.27 -2.54
CA PRO A 8 15.89 -3.53 -3.16
C PRO A 8 14.77 -4.31 -3.86
N LEU A 9 13.50 -4.03 -3.55
CA LEU A 9 12.34 -4.69 -4.14
C LEU A 9 11.61 -3.79 -5.16
N VAL A 10 12.20 -2.66 -5.57
CA VAL A 10 11.56 -1.69 -6.46
C VAL A 10 11.02 -2.36 -7.72
N ASP A 11 11.79 -3.26 -8.35
CA ASP A 11 11.39 -3.99 -9.58
C ASP A 11 10.89 -5.41 -9.32
N HIS A 12 10.60 -5.76 -8.07
CA HIS A 12 10.18 -7.11 -7.73
C HIS A 12 8.79 -7.45 -8.32
N VAL A 13 8.78 -8.41 -9.25
CA VAL A 13 7.57 -9.00 -9.85
C VAL A 13 7.43 -10.41 -9.30
N THR A 14 6.32 -10.67 -8.61
CA THR A 14 6.00 -11.97 -8.02
C THR A 14 5.37 -12.89 -9.06
N ASP A 15 5.73 -14.17 -9.04
CA ASP A 15 5.19 -15.24 -9.90
C ASP A 15 3.85 -15.80 -9.40
N ARG A 16 3.52 -15.55 -8.14
CA ARG A 16 2.31 -16.05 -7.48
C ARG A 16 1.60 -14.99 -6.65
N ASP A 17 0.30 -15.16 -6.52
CA ASP A 17 -0.53 -14.37 -5.63
C ASP A 17 -0.29 -14.75 -4.16
N ALA A 18 -0.49 -13.77 -3.26
CA ALA A 18 -0.70 -14.08 -1.85
C ALA A 18 -2.03 -14.82 -1.68
N CYS A 19 -2.13 -15.70 -0.67
CA CYS A 19 -3.34 -16.51 -0.43
C CYS A 19 -4.63 -15.67 -0.41
N VAL A 20 -4.61 -14.50 0.27
CA VAL A 20 -5.77 -13.59 0.31
C VAL A 20 -6.12 -13.00 -1.06
N VAL A 21 -5.13 -12.65 -1.88
CA VAL A 21 -5.35 -12.11 -3.23
C VAL A 21 -5.97 -13.17 -4.12
N GLY A 22 -5.45 -14.40 -4.09
CA GLY A 22 -6.00 -15.52 -4.85
C GLY A 22 -7.46 -15.82 -4.46
N ARG A 23 -7.78 -15.81 -3.16
CA ARG A 23 -9.16 -15.99 -2.68
C ARG A 23 -10.10 -14.88 -3.13
N LEU A 24 -9.67 -13.61 -3.05
CA LEU A 24 -10.48 -12.48 -3.50
C LEU A 24 -10.77 -12.55 -5.00
N ARG A 25 -9.76 -12.88 -5.82
CA ARG A 25 -9.95 -13.09 -7.27
C ARG A 25 -10.90 -14.24 -7.57
N ALA A 26 -10.76 -15.37 -6.89
CA ALA A 26 -11.66 -16.52 -7.05
C ALA A 26 -13.12 -16.19 -6.67
N ALA A 27 -13.32 -15.24 -5.75
CA ALA A 27 -14.62 -14.71 -5.37
C ALA A 27 -15.16 -13.62 -6.34
N GLY A 28 -14.45 -13.32 -7.43
CA GLY A 28 -14.87 -12.33 -8.43
C GLY A 28 -14.40 -10.90 -8.18
N ALA A 29 -13.50 -10.66 -7.21
CA ALA A 29 -12.98 -9.32 -6.95
C ALA A 29 -11.99 -8.86 -8.04
N VAL A 30 -12.07 -7.58 -8.40
CA VAL A 30 -11.13 -6.92 -9.30
C VAL A 30 -10.02 -6.24 -8.50
N VAL A 31 -8.76 -6.64 -8.73
CA VAL A 31 -7.59 -6.03 -8.09
C VAL A 31 -7.18 -4.77 -8.86
N VAL A 32 -7.46 -3.60 -8.30
CA VAL A 32 -7.22 -2.29 -8.95
C VAL A 32 -5.75 -1.85 -8.88
N GLY A 33 -5.01 -2.25 -7.85
CA GLY A 33 -3.61 -1.85 -7.71
C GLY A 33 -2.97 -2.22 -6.38
N LYS A 34 -1.87 -1.52 -6.05
CA LYS A 34 -1.16 -1.60 -4.76
C LYS A 34 -1.23 -0.22 -4.09
N SER A 35 -1.58 -0.19 -2.81
CA SER A 35 -1.58 1.04 -2.02
C SER A 35 -0.18 1.33 -1.45
N ASN A 36 0.05 2.59 -1.10
CA ASN A 36 1.29 3.04 -0.48
C ASN A 36 1.36 2.65 1.02
N LEU A 37 2.57 2.39 1.52
CA LEU A 37 2.89 2.10 2.92
C LEU A 37 4.32 2.58 3.23
N PRO A 38 4.72 2.73 4.50
CA PRO A 38 6.12 2.98 4.83
C PRO A 38 7.00 1.80 4.49
N GLU A 39 8.29 2.06 4.31
CA GLU A 39 9.30 1.04 4.02
C GLU A 39 9.18 -0.13 4.99
N LEU A 40 9.00 -1.34 4.44
CA LEU A 40 8.84 -2.59 5.19
C LEU A 40 7.74 -2.56 6.26
N ALA A 41 6.73 -1.70 6.09
CA ALA A 41 5.68 -1.46 7.08
C ALA A 41 6.19 -0.98 8.45
N GLY A 42 7.42 -0.43 8.52
CA GLY A 42 8.14 -0.16 9.77
C GLY A 42 7.74 1.12 10.52
N ALA A 43 6.72 1.86 10.06
CA ALA A 43 6.34 3.14 10.67
C ALA A 43 4.82 3.30 10.84
N PRO A 44 4.37 4.09 11.84
CA PRO A 44 2.95 4.40 12.06
C PRO A 44 2.43 5.55 11.18
N HIS A 45 3.21 6.00 10.20
CA HIS A 45 2.83 7.04 9.24
C HIS A 45 3.11 6.56 7.80
N CYS A 46 2.38 7.08 6.82
CA CYS A 46 2.42 6.59 5.45
C CYS A 46 3.36 7.40 4.54
N TRP A 47 4.65 7.40 4.87
CA TRP A 47 5.71 7.95 4.02
C TRP A 47 6.55 6.82 3.42
N SER A 48 6.72 6.83 2.08
CA SER A 48 7.51 5.85 1.34
C SER A 48 8.75 6.48 0.73
N PRO A 49 9.94 5.88 0.84
CA PRO A 49 11.14 6.34 0.13
C PRO A 49 11.06 6.11 -1.39
N LEU A 50 10.08 5.32 -1.87
CA LEU A 50 9.85 5.06 -3.30
C LEU A 50 8.74 5.92 -3.90
N PHE A 51 7.68 6.21 -3.13
CA PHE A 51 6.45 6.83 -3.66
C PHE A 51 6.06 8.13 -2.95
N GLY A 52 6.82 8.56 -1.95
CA GLY A 52 6.55 9.77 -1.19
C GLY A 52 5.43 9.61 -0.16
N LEU A 53 4.91 10.76 0.27
CA LEU A 53 3.93 10.89 1.35
C LEU A 53 2.49 10.67 0.85
N THR A 54 1.75 9.78 1.53
CA THR A 54 0.30 9.75 1.43
C THR A 54 -0.29 10.80 2.37
N ARG A 55 -1.15 11.69 1.86
CA ARG A 55 -1.81 12.73 2.66
C ARG A 55 -3.15 12.24 3.22
N ASN A 56 -3.50 12.72 4.40
CA ASN A 56 -4.83 12.49 4.98
C ASN A 56 -5.88 13.31 4.21
N PRO A 57 -6.96 12.68 3.69
CA PRO A 57 -7.97 13.37 2.89
C PRO A 57 -8.78 14.38 3.71
N TRP A 58 -8.94 14.18 5.02
CA TRP A 58 -9.67 15.09 5.91
C TRP A 58 -8.87 16.33 6.26
N ASN A 59 -7.55 16.21 6.40
CA ASN A 59 -6.65 17.33 6.65
C ASN A 59 -5.24 17.01 6.12
N PRO A 60 -4.81 17.60 5.00
CA PRO A 60 -3.50 17.36 4.40
C PRO A 60 -2.28 17.66 5.28
N ALA A 61 -2.46 18.40 6.39
CA ALA A 61 -1.40 18.67 7.36
C ALA A 61 -1.21 17.54 8.39
N LEU A 62 -2.12 16.55 8.43
CA LEU A 62 -2.07 15.42 9.34
C LEU A 62 -1.65 14.13 8.62
N THR A 63 -1.12 13.16 9.38
CA THR A 63 -0.87 11.81 8.88
C THR A 63 -2.18 11.06 8.60
N PRO A 64 -2.27 10.24 7.54
CA PRO A 64 -3.37 9.27 7.39
C PRO A 64 -3.20 8.03 8.29
N GLY A 65 -2.17 8.02 9.15
CA GLY A 65 -1.76 6.85 9.91
C GLY A 65 -0.85 5.91 9.11
N GLY A 66 -0.62 4.73 9.66
CA GLY A 66 0.28 3.74 9.08
C GLY A 66 0.28 2.43 9.87
N SER A 67 0.86 1.36 9.33
CA SER A 67 1.54 1.33 8.03
C SER A 67 0.60 1.35 6.82
N SER A 68 -0.64 0.89 6.99
CA SER A 68 -1.66 0.78 5.94
C SER A 68 -2.38 2.08 5.56
N GLY A 69 -1.73 3.24 5.74
CA GLY A 69 -2.35 4.55 5.50
C GLY A 69 -2.83 4.74 4.06
N GLY A 70 -2.07 4.27 3.06
CA GLY A 70 -2.49 4.34 1.66
C GLY A 70 -3.74 3.51 1.37
N ALA A 71 -3.93 2.38 2.06
CA ALA A 71 -5.15 1.59 1.94
C ALA A 71 -6.35 2.31 2.58
N ALA A 72 -6.14 2.92 3.74
CA ALA A 72 -7.18 3.69 4.43
C ALA A 72 -7.66 4.89 3.59
N VAL A 73 -6.73 5.64 2.98
CA VAL A 73 -7.08 6.76 2.08
C VAL A 73 -7.79 6.28 0.82
N ALA A 74 -7.39 5.14 0.25
CA ALA A 74 -8.04 4.61 -0.94
C ALA A 74 -9.47 4.08 -0.70
N ALA A 75 -9.78 3.65 0.53
CA ALA A 75 -11.09 3.13 0.92
C ALA A 75 -12.03 4.19 1.51
N GLY A 76 -11.45 5.26 2.08
CA GLY A 76 -12.18 6.38 2.68
C GLY A 76 -12.61 7.45 1.66
N PRO A 77 -13.45 8.41 2.08
CA PRO A 77 -13.79 9.59 1.29
C PRO A 77 -12.63 10.57 1.15
#